data_AF-A0A1F8KK24-F1
#
_entry.id   AF-A0A1F8KK24-F1
#
_cell.length_a   1.000
_cell.length_b   1.000
_cell.length_c   1.000
_cell.angle_alpha   90.00
_cell.angle_beta   90.00
_cell.angle_gamma   90.00
#
_symmetry.space_group_name_H-M   'P 1'
#
loop_
_entity.id
_entity.type
_entity.pdbx_description
1 polymer ?
#
loop_
_entity_poly.entity_id
_entity_poly.type
_entity_poly.pdbx_seq_one_letter_code
_entity_poly.pdbx_strand_id
1 'polypeptide(L)' 'MTAKTRNKAVVAAKEKKETPIVVYFMAVAGAIVGYLVLGKIILGAQPHPYHWISGVLGGVLGYFLGWLWFRFKGDIL' A
#
# COMPACT_ATOMS: atom_id res chain seq x y z
N MET A 1 2.87 40.76 -7.24
CA MET A 1 2.90 39.45 -6.54
C MET A 1 4.34 39.02 -6.38
N THR A 2 4.82 38.83 -5.15
CA THR A 2 6.24 38.61 -4.82
C THR A 2 6.68 37.16 -5.00
N ALA A 3 7.96 36.93 -5.29
CA ALA A 3 8.57 35.60 -5.50
C ALA A 3 8.34 34.62 -4.32
N LYS A 4 8.17 35.16 -3.11
CA LYS A 4 7.86 34.40 -1.90
C LYS A 4 6.54 33.61 -2.00
N THR A 5 5.56 34.16 -2.72
CA THR A 5 4.25 33.50 -2.94
C THR A 5 4.36 32.36 -3.96
N ARG A 6 5.25 32.48 -4.96
CA ARG A 6 5.53 31.40 -5.92
C ARG A 6 6.19 30.19 -5.24
N ASN A 7 7.15 30.42 -4.34
CA ASN A 7 7.80 29.32 -3.61
C ASN A 7 6.81 28.55 -2.72
N LYS A 8 5.90 29.24 -2.01
CA LYS A 8 4.84 28.55 -1.26
C LYS A 8 3.90 27.75 -2.15
N ALA A 9 3.53 28.28 -3.31
CA ALA A 9 2.67 27.57 -4.26
C ALA A 9 3.36 26.35 -4.88
N VAL A 10 4.67 26.40 -5.13
CA VAL A 10 5.46 25.25 -5.62
C VAL A 10 5.64 24.18 -4.54
N VAL A 11 5.83 24.57 -3.27
CA VAL A 11 5.89 23.63 -2.14
C VAL A 11 4.52 22.98 -1.88
N ALA A 12 3.43 23.77 -1.88
CA ALA A 12 2.07 23.27 -1.75
C ALA A 12 1.62 22.39 -2.94
N ALA A 13 2.14 22.66 -4.14
CA ALA A 13 1.94 21.80 -5.32
C ALA A 13 2.83 20.54 -5.31
N LYS A 14 3.84 20.46 -4.42
CA LYS A 14 4.65 19.27 -4.18
C LYS A 14 4.04 18.36 -3.10
N GLU A 15 3.20 18.92 -2.21
CA GLU A 15 2.23 18.17 -1.40
C GLU A 15 1.05 17.64 -2.24
N LYS A 16 1.32 17.17 -3.46
CA LYS A 16 0.33 16.35 -4.17
C LYS A 16 0.00 15.19 -3.25
N LYS A 17 -1.31 14.97 -3.10
CA LYS A 17 -1.93 13.86 -2.36
C LYS A 17 -1.53 12.52 -3.00
N GLU A 18 -0.26 12.19 -2.91
CA GLU A 18 0.25 10.88 -3.27
C GLU A 18 -0.10 9.95 -2.11
N THR A 19 -0.59 8.76 -2.44
CA THR A 19 -0.81 7.72 -1.46
C THR A 19 0.50 7.51 -0.68
N PRO A 20 0.48 7.47 0.67
CA PRO A 20 1.69 7.30 1.48
C PRO A 20 2.51 6.07 1.06
N ILE A 21 3.84 6.14 1.13
CA ILE A 21 4.71 5.05 0.64
C ILE A 21 4.48 3.75 1.44
N VAL A 22 4.18 3.88 2.73
CA VAL A 22 3.82 2.76 3.60
C VAL A 22 2.62 1.97 3.07
N VAL A 23 1.66 2.63 2.43
CA VAL A 23 0.47 1.97 1.88
C VAL A 23 0.85 1.05 0.72
N TYR A 24 1.70 1.51 -0.19
CA TYR A 24 2.21 0.69 -1.29
C TYR A 24 3.04 -0.48 -0.76
N PHE A 25 3.91 -0.20 0.21
CA PHE A 25 4.76 -1.23 0.80
C PHE A 25 3.93 -2.32 1.48
N MET A 26 2.93 -1.94 2.28
CA MET A 26 2.04 -2.89 2.94
C MET A 26 1.13 -3.64 1.97
N ALA A 27 0.67 -2.99 0.89
CA ALA A 27 -0.10 -3.67 -0.16
C ALA A 27 0.74 -4.74 -0.87
N VAL A 28 1.97 -4.44 -1.25
CA VAL A 28 2.87 -5.42 -1.90
C VAL A 28 3.22 -6.56 -0.94
N ALA A 29 3.60 -6.23 0.30
CA ALA A 29 3.88 -7.22 1.32
C ALA A 29 2.66 -8.11 1.58
N GLY A 30 1.48 -7.51 1.71
CA GLY A 30 0.21 -8.22 1.88
C GLY A 30 -0.09 -9.15 0.71
N ALA A 31 0.17 -8.73 -0.53
CA ALA A 31 -0.06 -9.57 -1.70
C ALA A 31 0.87 -10.81 -1.74
N ILE A 32 2.15 -10.61 -1.42
CA ILE A 32 3.12 -11.70 -1.34
C ILE A 32 2.74 -12.67 -0.21
N VAL A 33 2.42 -12.15 0.98
CA VAL A 33 2.00 -12.97 2.13
C VAL A 33 0.70 -13.70 1.84
N GLY A 34 -0.29 -13.06 1.21
CA GLY A 34 -1.55 -13.69 0.83
C GLY A 34 -1.36 -14.83 -0.16
N TYR A 35 -0.49 -14.67 -1.16
CA TYR A 35 -0.17 -15.73 -2.12
C TYR A 35 0.60 -16.89 -1.47
N LEU A 36 1.63 -16.60 -0.68
CA LEU A 36 2.49 -17.62 -0.10
C LEU A 36 1.82 -18.35 1.06
N VAL A 37 1.21 -17.62 2.00
CA VAL A 37 0.64 -18.19 3.21
C VAL A 37 -0.76 -18.73 2.96
N LEU A 38 -1.71 -17.88 2.57
CA LEU A 38 -3.07 -18.34 2.30
C LEU A 38 -3.13 -19.22 1.05
N GLY A 39 -2.51 -18.77 -0.04
CA GLY A 39 -2.52 -19.49 -1.29
C GLY A 39 -1.78 -20.82 -1.19
N LYS A 40 -0.47 -20.81 -0.96
CA LYS A 40 0.34 -22.04 -1.05
C LYS A 40 0.32 -22.92 0.20
N ILE A 41 0.36 -22.34 1.40
CA ILE A 41 0.43 -23.15 2.62
C ILE A 41 -0.96 -23.69 3.01
N ILE A 42 -1.99 -22.83 3.01
CA ILE A 42 -3.33 -23.23 3.46
C ILE A 42 -4.13 -23.87 2.31
N LEU A 43 -4.17 -23.21 1.15
CA LEU A 43 -4.94 -23.66 -0.02
C LEU A 43 -4.10 -24.46 -1.02
N GLY A 44 -2.97 -25.04 -0.60
CA GLY A 44 -1.99 -25.67 -1.50
C GLY A 44 -2.54 -26.80 -2.41
N ALA A 45 -3.62 -27.47 -1.99
CA ALA A 45 -4.28 -28.50 -2.79
C ALA A 45 -5.31 -27.95 -3.80
N GLN A 46 -5.62 -26.66 -3.74
CA GLN A 46 -6.56 -26.02 -4.66
C GLN A 46 -5.87 -25.61 -5.98
N PRO A 47 -6.64 -25.47 -7.07
CA PRO A 47 -6.12 -24.98 -8.34
C PRO A 47 -5.41 -23.62 -8.25
N HIS A 48 -4.47 -23.39 -9.17
CA HIS A 48 -3.68 -22.16 -9.28
C HIS A 48 -4.47 -20.84 -9.13
N PRO A 49 -5.71 -20.68 -9.64
CA PRO A 49 -6.53 -19.48 -9.43
C PRO A 49 -6.69 -19.06 -7.96
N TYR A 50 -6.81 -20.02 -7.03
CA TYR A 50 -7.02 -19.72 -5.61
C TYR A 50 -5.80 -19.07 -4.96
N HIS A 51 -4.59 -19.43 -5.39
CA HIS A 51 -3.37 -18.79 -4.89
C HIS A 51 -3.30 -17.33 -5.35
N TRP A 52 -3.62 -17.07 -6.62
CA TRP A 52 -3.66 -15.71 -7.18
C TRP A 52 -4.70 -14.84 -6.47
N ILE A 53 -5.91 -15.35 -6.26
CA ILE A 53 -6.98 -14.65 -5.54
C ILE A 53 -6.54 -14.34 -4.10
N SER A 54 -5.89 -15.30 -3.43
CA SER A 54 -5.36 -15.08 -2.07
C SER A 54 -4.31 -13.97 -2.03
N GLY A 55 -3.47 -13.87 -3.06
CA GLY A 55 -2.55 -12.74 -3.25
C GLY A 55 -3.28 -11.41 -3.45
N VAL A 56 -4.30 -11.35 -4.31
CA VAL A 56 -5.10 -10.13 -4.51
C VAL A 56 -5.78 -9.71 -3.20
N LEU A 57 -6.43 -10.63 -2.48
CA LEU A 57 -7.06 -10.36 -1.20
C LEU A 57 -6.04 -9.88 -0.15
N GLY A 58 -4.87 -10.52 -0.10
CA GLY A 58 -3.77 -10.09 0.76
C GLY A 58 -3.31 -8.66 0.45
N GLY A 59 -3.22 -8.30 -0.83
CA GLY A 59 -2.84 -6.94 -1.25
C GLY A 59 -3.88 -5.89 -0.89
N VAL A 60 -5.17 -6.22 -1.06
CA VAL A 60 -6.29 -5.35 -0.65
C VAL A 60 -6.27 -5.13 0.86
N LEU A 61 -6.10 -6.19 1.65
CA LEU A 61 -5.95 -6.08 3.11
C LEU A 61 -4.72 -5.24 3.47
N GLY A 62 -3.58 -5.50 2.83
CA GLY A 62 -2.34 -4.75 3.00
C GLY A 62 -2.49 -3.26 2.73
N TYR A 63 -3.27 -2.87 1.71
CA TYR A 63 -3.60 -1.47 1.43
C TYR A 63 -4.33 -0.80 2.59
N PHE A 64 -5.39 -1.44 3.12
CA PHE A 64 -6.14 -0.88 4.26
C PHE A 64 -5.31 -0.84 5.54
N LEU A 65 -4.50 -1.88 5.78
CA LEU A 65 -3.53 -1.93 6.89
C LEU A 65 -2.50 -0.82 6.79
N GLY A 66 -2.00 -0.54 5.59
CA GLY A 66 -1.07 0.57 5.34
C GLY A 66 -1.69 1.93 5.65
N TRP A 67 -2.95 2.14 5.30
CA TRP A 67 -3.67 3.39 5.66
C TRP A 67 -3.89 3.51 7.17
N LEU A 68 -4.25 2.41 7.82
CA LEU A 68 -4.41 2.38 9.27
C LEU A 68 -3.08 2.68 9.97
N TRP A 69 -1.99 2.08 9.49
CA TRP A 69 -0.65 2.36 9.98
C TRP A 69 -0.28 3.83 9.79
N PHE A 70 -0.44 4.36 8.58
CA PHE A 70 -0.16 5.76 8.27
C PHE A 70 -0.92 6.71 9.20
N ARG A 71 -2.19 6.38 9.51
CA ARG A 71 -3.02 7.18 10.41
C ARG A 71 -2.48 7.24 11.85
N PHE A 72 -1.82 6.19 12.33
CA PHE A 72 -1.33 6.13 13.70
C PHE A 72 0.16 6.45 13.87
N LYS A 73 0.98 6.12 12.87
CA LYS A 73 2.44 6.21 12.96
C LYS A 73 3.08 7.11 11.89
N GLY A 74 2.31 7.57 10.90
CA GLY A 74 2.84 8.34 9.77
C GLY A 74 3.46 7.45 8.69
N ASP A 75 4.14 8.09 7.74
CA ASP A 75 4.81 7.40 6.63
C ASP A 75 6.20 6.86 7.03
N ILE A 76 6.81 6.05 6.15
CA ILE A 76 8.09 5.37 6.42
C ILE A 76 9.30 6.13 5.83
N LEU A 77 9.11 7.27 5.16
CA LEU A 77 10.18 8.10 4.59
C LEU A 77 10.27 9.50 5.18
#